data_AF-A0A2A4KJX4-F1
#
_entry.id   AF-A0A2A4KJX4-F1
#
_cell.length_a   1.000
_cell.length_b   1.000
_cell.length_c   1.000
_cell.angle_alpha   90.00
_cell.angle_beta   90.00
_cell.angle_gamma   90.00
#
_symmetry.space_group_name_H-M   'P 1'
#
loop_
_entity.id
_entity.type
_entity.pdbx_description
1 polymer ?
#
loop_
_entity_poly.entity_id
_entity_poly.type
_entity_poly.pdbx_seq_one_letter_code
_entity_poly.pdbx_strand_id
1 'polypeptide(L)'
;MSSTTTLTGTKPTGLGSGRRLLRGMPWLVVRQHRTAMVCVLGLTLLGALWIVYERHELIQALDAAGWPGKDAGDPLQGDRGYGYITTILGGLPLILAVFVGAPLIAGDQENGTAQLVTTQSVTRRQWLIAKLGLAYTLALVSGLVLSALFTWWWEPYRSLFPSQWIDGTIFDNTGPVLPAFLLFFTAAGITIGCLARRVLPAMVVTFLFTVVAQFAWDEVRVRLGSTQMFTYPMDSELPARFSESYEVDRWVGNANGELFGWGTCAEATEKAQNACIEEHGIVNDVIEYLDYSQMAAMQWTAAGLLLAGTALLTGFTLWRVSRRPL
;
A
#
# COMPACT_ATOMS: atom_id res chain seq x y z
N MET A 1 18.23 -72.13 -46.43
CA MET A 1 18.42 -72.00 -44.97
C MET A 1 18.71 -70.54 -44.68
N SER A 2 17.71 -69.79 -44.23
CA SER A 2 17.88 -68.39 -43.84
C SER A 2 17.05 -68.14 -42.59
N SER A 3 17.75 -67.72 -41.55
CA SER A 3 17.37 -67.73 -40.16
C SER A 3 16.40 -66.60 -39.81
N THR A 4 15.38 -66.93 -39.03
CA THR A 4 14.45 -66.00 -38.37
C THR A 4 15.22 -65.21 -37.30
N THR A 5 15.31 -63.89 -37.44
CA THR A 5 15.84 -63.00 -36.40
C THR A 5 14.71 -62.21 -35.78
N THR A 6 14.33 -62.61 -34.57
CA THR A 6 13.36 -61.93 -33.70
C THR A 6 14.01 -60.67 -33.14
N LEU A 7 13.55 -59.48 -33.56
CA LEU A 7 13.95 -58.21 -32.96
C LEU A 7 13.07 -57.91 -31.75
N THR A 8 13.71 -57.93 -30.59
CA THR A 8 13.19 -57.56 -29.27
C THR A 8 12.70 -56.11 -29.25
N GLY A 9 11.44 -55.92 -28.91
CA GLY A 9 10.85 -54.60 -28.69
C GLY A 9 11.44 -53.92 -27.46
N THR A 10 12.28 -52.92 -27.67
CA THR A 10 12.68 -51.96 -26.63
C THR A 10 11.54 -50.98 -26.40
N LYS A 11 10.87 -51.17 -25.26
CA LYS A 11 9.86 -50.27 -24.68
C LYS A 11 10.53 -48.90 -24.46
N PRO A 12 10.08 -47.80 -25.08
CA PRO A 12 10.61 -46.49 -24.72
C PRO A 12 10.21 -46.20 -23.28
N THR A 13 11.21 -46.11 -22.42
CA THR A 13 11.13 -45.61 -21.06
C THR A 13 10.48 -44.23 -21.09
N GLY A 14 9.24 -44.17 -20.60
CA GLY A 14 8.54 -42.92 -20.37
C GLY A 14 9.31 -42.09 -19.35
N LEU A 15 10.19 -41.22 -19.83
CA LEU A 15 10.71 -40.11 -19.05
C LEU A 15 9.50 -39.27 -18.62
N GLY A 16 9.21 -39.33 -17.32
CA GLY A 16 8.09 -38.67 -16.70
C GLY A 16 8.01 -37.22 -17.15
N SER A 17 6.94 -36.89 -17.87
CA SER A 17 6.52 -35.52 -18.10
C SER A 17 6.36 -34.88 -16.72
N GLY A 18 7.33 -34.05 -16.33
CA GLY A 18 7.24 -33.25 -15.11
C GLY A 18 5.86 -32.60 -15.07
N ARG A 19 5.12 -32.84 -13.99
CA ARG A 19 3.78 -32.28 -13.77
C ARG A 19 3.87 -30.76 -13.92
N ARG A 20 3.59 -30.23 -15.11
CA ARG A 20 3.40 -28.79 -15.30
C ARG A 20 2.16 -28.42 -14.49
N LEU A 21 2.39 -27.76 -13.35
CA LEU A 21 1.36 -27.28 -12.41
C LEU A 21 0.30 -26.39 -13.08
N LEU A 22 0.64 -25.79 -14.23
CA LEU A 22 -0.26 -24.97 -15.03
C LEU A 22 -0.42 -25.61 -16.42
N ARG A 23 -1.65 -26.01 -16.77
CA ARG A 23 -2.04 -26.45 -18.13
C ARG A 23 -3.08 -25.49 -18.71
N GLY A 24 -3.05 -25.28 -20.02
CA GLY A 24 -4.04 -24.46 -20.73
C GLY A 24 -3.85 -22.95 -20.55
N MET A 25 -4.95 -22.22 -20.36
CA MET A 25 -5.02 -20.76 -20.36
C MET A 25 -4.14 -20.05 -19.31
N PRO A 26 -4.09 -20.48 -18.04
CA PRO A 26 -3.20 -19.86 -17.06
C PRO A 26 -1.72 -19.92 -17.45
N TRP A 27 -1.29 -21.00 -18.11
CA TRP A 27 0.09 -21.13 -18.60
C TRP A 27 0.40 -20.13 -19.73
N LEU A 28 -0.56 -19.90 -20.64
CA LEU A 28 -0.41 -18.90 -21.70
C LEU A 28 -0.32 -17.49 -21.15
N VAL A 29 -1.19 -17.14 -20.19
CA VAL A 29 -1.19 -15.81 -19.54
C VAL A 29 0.13 -15.58 -18.80
N VAL A 30 0.61 -16.57 -18.04
CA VAL A 30 1.93 -16.49 -17.38
C VAL A 30 3.04 -16.30 -18.39
N ARG A 31 3.01 -17.02 -19.52
CA ARG A 31 4.04 -16.88 -20.56
C ARG A 31 4.00 -15.51 -21.24
N GLN A 32 2.80 -14.97 -21.49
CA GLN A 32 2.60 -13.65 -22.09
C GLN A 32 3.09 -12.53 -21.15
N HIS A 33 2.79 -12.61 -19.86
CA HIS A 33 3.11 -11.59 -18.87
C HIS A 33 4.35 -11.92 -18.02
N ARG A 34 5.21 -12.84 -18.48
CA ARG A 34 6.35 -13.35 -17.69
C ARG A 34 7.32 -12.26 -17.25
N THR A 35 7.54 -11.25 -18.09
CA THR A 35 8.47 -10.15 -17.79
C THR A 35 7.92 -9.28 -16.68
N ALA A 36 6.66 -8.84 -16.80
CA ALA A 36 5.97 -8.09 -15.75
C ALA A 36 5.95 -8.88 -14.43
N MET A 37 5.65 -10.18 -14.48
CA MET A 37 5.65 -11.05 -13.31
C MET A 37 7.03 -11.12 -12.64
N VAL A 38 8.10 -11.37 -13.41
CA VAL A 38 9.47 -11.42 -12.89
C VAL A 38 9.90 -10.07 -12.32
N CYS A 39 9.56 -8.96 -12.98
CA CYS A 39 9.86 -7.62 -12.48
C CYS A 39 9.15 -7.33 -11.15
N VAL A 40 7.86 -7.61 -11.05
CA VAL A 40 7.08 -7.38 -9.81
C VAL A 40 7.58 -8.25 -8.67
N LEU A 41 7.79 -9.56 -8.92
CA LEU A 41 8.31 -10.47 -7.91
C LEU A 41 9.76 -10.13 -7.54
N GLY A 42 10.58 -9.72 -8.50
CA GLY A 42 11.94 -9.25 -8.26
C GLY A 42 11.97 -7.99 -7.39
N LEU A 43 11.13 -6.99 -7.70
CA LEU A 43 10.98 -5.78 -6.88
C LEU A 43 10.47 -6.11 -5.47
N THR A 44 9.53 -7.04 -5.35
CA THR A 44 9.01 -7.51 -4.06
C THR A 44 10.11 -8.18 -3.25
N LEU A 45 10.90 -9.07 -3.86
CA LEU A 45 12.01 -9.75 -3.20
C LEU A 45 13.10 -8.77 -2.78
N LEU A 46 13.46 -7.82 -3.65
CA LEU A 46 14.44 -6.78 -3.32
C LEU A 46 13.96 -5.90 -2.19
N GLY A 47 12.70 -5.45 -2.21
CA GLY A 47 12.10 -4.69 -1.12
C GLY A 47 12.07 -5.47 0.20
N ALA A 48 11.72 -6.76 0.14
CA ALA A 48 11.73 -7.64 1.31
C ALA A 48 13.14 -7.80 1.91
N LEU A 49 14.14 -8.06 1.07
CA LEU A 49 15.54 -8.17 1.51
C LEU A 49 16.05 -6.85 2.09
N TRP A 50 15.66 -5.73 1.48
CA TRP A 50 16.04 -4.41 1.94
C TRP A 50 15.41 -4.08 3.31
N ILE A 51 14.12 -4.39 3.54
CA ILE A 51 13.48 -4.24 4.87
C ILE A 51 14.20 -5.09 5.93
N VAL A 52 14.54 -6.34 5.60
CA VAL A 52 15.29 -7.22 6.51
C VAL A 52 16.67 -6.64 6.84
N TYR A 53 17.35 -6.08 5.83
CA TYR A 53 18.65 -5.44 5.99
C TYR A 53 18.57 -4.20 6.90
N GLU A 54 17.66 -3.26 6.62
CA GLU A 54 17.47 -2.05 7.45
C GLU A 54 17.08 -2.39 8.89
N ARG A 55 16.22 -3.40 9.08
CA ARG A 55 15.90 -3.88 10.41
C ARG A 55 17.14 -4.42 11.13
N HIS A 56 18.03 -5.10 10.43
CA HIS A 56 19.25 -5.63 11.02
C HIS A 56 20.23 -4.52 11.41
N GLU A 57 20.44 -3.54 10.52
CA GLU A 57 21.26 -2.34 10.78
C GLU A 57 20.73 -1.55 11.98
N LEU A 58 19.41 -1.32 12.05
CA LEU A 58 18.76 -0.66 13.18
C LEU A 58 19.06 -1.39 14.49
N ILE A 59 18.89 -2.72 14.52
CA ILE A 59 19.15 -3.51 15.73
C ILE A 59 20.60 -3.41 16.17
N GLN A 60 21.55 -3.51 15.23
CA GLN A 60 22.97 -3.38 15.58
C GLN A 60 23.30 -1.99 16.14
N ALA A 61 22.73 -0.93 15.55
CA ALA A 61 22.91 0.43 16.04
C ALA A 61 22.32 0.61 17.45
N LEU A 62 21.15 0.03 17.70
CA LEU A 62 20.49 0.06 19.00
C LEU A 62 21.27 -0.72 20.07
N ASP A 63 21.77 -1.91 19.73
CA ASP A 63 22.60 -2.72 20.62
C ASP A 63 23.91 -1.99 20.97
N ALA A 64 24.55 -1.33 19.98
CA ALA A 64 25.76 -0.54 20.19
C ALA A 64 25.51 0.70 21.07
N ALA A 65 24.32 1.31 20.96
CA ALA A 65 23.89 2.42 21.81
C ALA A 65 23.51 1.98 23.23
N GLY A 66 23.22 0.69 23.44
CA GLY A 66 22.77 0.14 24.72
C GLY A 66 21.26 0.33 24.97
N TRP A 67 20.46 0.42 23.92
CA TRP A 67 18.99 0.46 23.99
C TRP A 67 18.45 -0.91 24.47
N PRO A 68 17.36 -0.97 25.26
CA PRO A 68 16.53 0.13 25.76
C PRO A 68 17.04 0.77 27.06
N GLY A 69 18.21 0.36 27.58
CA GLY A 69 18.74 0.86 28.85
C GLY A 69 19.31 2.28 28.78
N LYS A 70 19.69 2.73 27.59
CA LYS A 70 20.12 4.10 27.28
C LYS A 70 19.28 4.66 26.14
N ASP A 71 19.15 5.97 26.14
CA ASP A 71 18.59 6.69 25.00
C ASP A 71 19.50 6.52 23.78
N ALA A 72 18.93 6.03 22.68
CA ALA A 72 19.63 5.84 21.41
C ALA A 72 19.54 7.08 20.50
N GLY A 73 18.84 8.13 20.94
CA GLY A 73 18.47 9.26 20.11
C GLY A 73 17.54 8.84 18.98
N ASP A 74 17.69 9.48 17.81
CA ASP A 74 16.84 9.28 16.64
C ASP A 74 17.62 8.61 15.48
N PRO A 75 17.89 7.28 15.55
CA PRO A 75 18.76 6.61 14.60
C PRO A 75 18.24 6.60 13.16
N LEU A 76 16.93 6.79 12.98
CA LEU A 76 16.26 6.83 11.67
C LEU A 76 16.09 8.26 11.12
N GLN A 77 16.43 9.29 11.89
CA GLN A 77 16.29 10.66 11.43
C GLN A 77 17.36 11.00 10.39
N GLY A 78 16.92 11.31 9.17
CA GLY A 78 17.82 11.54 8.04
C GLY A 78 18.45 10.27 7.46
N ASP A 79 18.02 9.09 7.92
CA ASP A 79 18.46 7.83 7.35
C ASP A 79 17.95 7.67 5.90
N ARG A 80 18.89 7.39 5.00
CA ARG A 80 18.58 7.23 3.57
C ARG A 80 17.88 5.91 3.31
N GLY A 81 18.19 4.88 4.09
CA GLY A 81 17.60 3.54 3.97
C GLY A 81 16.08 3.57 4.15
N TYR A 82 15.65 4.15 5.26
CA TYR A 82 14.26 4.40 5.61
C TYR A 82 13.54 5.27 4.57
N GLY A 83 14.16 6.36 4.13
CA GLY A 83 13.61 7.24 3.10
C GLY A 83 13.37 6.51 1.77
N TYR A 84 14.29 5.64 1.35
CA TYR A 84 14.13 4.84 0.13
C TYR A 84 13.04 3.78 0.27
N ILE A 85 12.97 3.06 1.40
CA ILE A 85 11.92 2.07 1.64
C ILE A 85 10.54 2.70 1.53
N THR A 86 10.30 3.79 2.27
CA THR A 86 8.99 4.44 2.34
C THR A 86 8.58 5.02 0.99
N THR A 87 9.52 5.61 0.25
CA THR A 87 9.28 6.10 -1.12
C THR A 87 8.94 4.95 -2.09
N ILE A 88 9.67 3.84 -2.04
CA ILE A 88 9.43 2.69 -2.91
C ILE A 88 8.08 2.06 -2.60
N LEU A 89 7.78 1.82 -1.32
CA LEU A 89 6.51 1.23 -0.87
C LEU A 89 5.32 2.12 -1.26
N GLY A 90 5.40 3.42 -1.03
CA GLY A 90 4.36 4.39 -1.45
C GLY A 90 4.19 4.47 -2.98
N GLY A 91 5.25 4.20 -3.74
CA GLY A 91 5.24 4.14 -5.20
C GLY A 91 4.69 2.83 -5.80
N LEU A 92 4.66 1.73 -5.05
CA LEU A 92 4.23 0.41 -5.55
C LEU A 92 2.80 0.40 -6.12
N PRO A 93 1.78 1.00 -5.49
CA PRO A 93 0.44 1.06 -6.07
C PRO A 93 0.42 1.71 -7.45
N LEU A 94 1.19 2.78 -7.64
CA LEU A 94 1.33 3.48 -8.91
C LEU A 94 2.03 2.61 -9.95
N ILE A 95 3.14 1.97 -9.60
CA ILE A 95 3.89 1.09 -10.49
C ILE A 95 3.01 -0.06 -10.97
N LEU A 96 2.29 -0.74 -10.06
CA LEU A 96 1.40 -1.83 -10.42
C LEU A 96 0.23 -1.35 -11.28
N ALA A 97 -0.41 -0.23 -10.93
CA ALA A 97 -1.52 0.31 -11.71
C ALA A 97 -1.09 0.63 -13.16
N VAL A 98 0.02 1.35 -13.32
CA VAL A 98 0.47 1.88 -14.61
C VAL A 98 1.11 0.80 -15.49
N PHE A 99 1.95 -0.08 -14.93
CA PHE A 99 2.72 -1.04 -15.73
C PHE A 99 2.12 -2.45 -15.79
N VAL A 100 1.30 -2.82 -14.80
CA VAL A 100 0.63 -4.13 -14.79
C VAL A 100 -0.84 -3.98 -15.13
N GLY A 101 -1.57 -3.09 -14.45
CA GLY A 101 -3.01 -2.95 -14.59
C GLY A 101 -3.44 -2.37 -15.94
N ALA A 102 -2.98 -1.16 -16.25
CA ALA A 102 -3.38 -0.42 -17.45
C ALA A 102 -3.11 -1.16 -18.77
N PRO A 103 -1.93 -1.77 -18.98
CA PRO A 103 -1.63 -2.46 -20.23
C PRO A 103 -2.28 -3.84 -20.31
N LEU A 104 -2.82 -4.39 -19.21
CA LEU A 104 -3.29 -5.78 -19.12
C LEU A 104 -4.35 -6.11 -20.17
N ILE A 105 -5.29 -5.18 -20.39
CA ILE A 105 -6.38 -5.30 -21.37
C ILE A 105 -6.11 -4.41 -22.57
N ALA A 106 -5.64 -3.18 -22.36
CA ALA A 106 -5.37 -2.23 -23.45
C ALA A 106 -4.35 -2.79 -24.45
N GLY A 107 -3.35 -3.53 -23.98
CA GLY A 107 -2.33 -4.15 -24.84
C GLY A 107 -2.90 -5.24 -25.76
N ASP A 108 -3.90 -6.01 -25.33
CA ASP A 108 -4.51 -7.01 -26.21
C ASP A 108 -5.47 -6.38 -27.22
N GLN A 109 -6.12 -5.26 -26.84
CA GLN A 109 -6.97 -4.50 -27.74
C GLN A 109 -6.15 -3.82 -28.84
N GLU A 110 -5.03 -3.22 -28.46
CA GLU A 110 -4.11 -2.57 -29.40
C GLU A 110 -3.45 -3.55 -30.36
N ASN A 111 -3.03 -4.73 -29.87
CA ASN A 111 -2.39 -5.77 -30.70
C ASN A 111 -3.39 -6.70 -31.41
N GLY A 112 -4.71 -6.45 -31.32
CA GLY A 112 -5.74 -7.31 -31.92
C GLY A 112 -5.82 -8.73 -31.36
N THR A 113 -5.07 -9.03 -30.29
CA THR A 113 -5.04 -10.34 -29.62
C THR A 113 -6.41 -10.67 -29.03
N ALA A 114 -7.14 -9.64 -28.61
CA ALA A 114 -8.51 -9.77 -28.14
C ALA A 114 -9.45 -10.35 -29.20
N GLN A 115 -9.21 -10.14 -30.50
CA GLN A 115 -10.03 -10.71 -31.58
C GLN A 115 -9.66 -12.17 -31.87
N LEU A 116 -8.36 -12.50 -31.86
CA LEU A 116 -7.85 -13.87 -32.11
C LEU A 116 -8.27 -14.88 -31.05
N VAL A 117 -8.37 -14.46 -29.78
CA VAL A 117 -8.84 -15.33 -28.70
C VAL A 117 -10.32 -15.69 -28.90
N THR A 118 -11.11 -14.81 -29.52
CA THR A 118 -12.55 -15.02 -29.71
C THR A 118 -12.90 -15.98 -30.82
N THR A 119 -11.93 -16.30 -31.68
CA THR A 119 -12.05 -17.34 -32.71
C THR A 119 -11.56 -18.70 -32.24
N GLN A 120 -10.90 -18.80 -31.09
CA GLN A 120 -10.48 -20.06 -30.48
C GLN A 120 -11.54 -20.58 -29.51
N SER A 121 -11.52 -21.88 -29.21
CA SER A 121 -12.49 -22.61 -28.37
C SER A 121 -12.57 -22.18 -26.89
N VAL A 122 -11.97 -21.04 -26.53
CA VAL A 122 -11.94 -20.52 -25.17
C VAL A 122 -12.88 -19.33 -25.03
N THR A 123 -13.70 -19.33 -23.97
CA THR A 123 -14.62 -18.22 -23.72
C THR A 123 -13.87 -16.96 -23.28
N ARG A 124 -14.32 -15.78 -23.73
CA ARG A 124 -13.79 -14.46 -23.33
C ARG A 124 -13.69 -14.28 -21.81
N ARG A 125 -14.66 -14.85 -21.09
CA ARG A 125 -14.73 -14.78 -19.63
C ARG A 125 -13.61 -15.59 -18.96
N GLN A 126 -13.34 -16.80 -19.42
CA GLN A 126 -12.23 -17.62 -18.86
C GLN A 126 -10.87 -16.96 -19.12
N TRP A 127 -10.70 -16.32 -20.27
CA TRP A 127 -9.50 -15.54 -20.58
C TRP A 127 -9.32 -14.36 -19.64
N LEU A 128 -10.37 -13.55 -19.45
CA LEU A 128 -10.31 -12.40 -18.56
C LEU A 128 -10.07 -12.82 -17.10
N ILE A 129 -10.75 -13.86 -16.61
CA ILE A 129 -10.55 -14.39 -15.25
C ILE A 129 -9.09 -14.83 -15.04
N ALA A 130 -8.47 -15.48 -16.02
CA ALA A 130 -7.07 -15.91 -15.90
C ALA A 130 -6.12 -14.70 -15.79
N LYS A 131 -6.36 -13.62 -16.54
CA LYS A 131 -5.55 -12.39 -16.49
C LYS A 131 -5.74 -11.63 -15.18
N LEU A 132 -6.99 -11.41 -14.77
CA LEU A 132 -7.32 -10.77 -13.51
C LEU A 132 -6.76 -11.58 -12.33
N GLY A 133 -6.89 -12.90 -12.38
CA GLY A 133 -6.35 -13.80 -11.36
C GLY A 133 -4.83 -13.66 -11.22
N LEU A 134 -4.10 -13.58 -12.32
CA LEU A 134 -2.65 -13.35 -12.27
C LEU A 134 -2.31 -11.98 -11.68
N ALA A 135 -2.96 -10.91 -12.16
CA ALA A 135 -2.69 -9.55 -11.70
C ALA A 135 -3.01 -9.35 -10.21
N TYR A 136 -4.17 -9.84 -9.75
CA TYR A 136 -4.56 -9.75 -8.35
C TYR A 136 -3.74 -10.67 -7.44
N THR A 137 -3.33 -11.84 -7.91
CA THR A 137 -2.42 -12.70 -7.12
C THR A 137 -1.08 -12.01 -6.92
N LEU A 138 -0.53 -11.37 -7.96
CA LEU A 138 0.72 -10.61 -7.84
C LEU A 138 0.58 -9.44 -6.87
N ALA A 139 -0.45 -8.61 -7.05
CA ALA A 139 -0.71 -7.48 -6.16
C ALA A 139 -0.90 -7.92 -4.70
N LEU A 140 -1.70 -8.97 -4.47
CA LEU A 140 -1.99 -9.48 -3.13
C LEU A 140 -0.75 -10.08 -2.45
N VAL A 141 -0.02 -10.97 -3.14
CA VAL A 141 1.18 -11.61 -2.56
C VAL A 141 2.25 -10.56 -2.27
N SER A 142 2.52 -9.64 -3.19
CA SER A 142 3.48 -8.56 -2.97
C SER A 142 3.08 -7.66 -1.80
N GLY A 143 1.81 -7.25 -1.74
CA GLY A 143 1.31 -6.41 -0.66
C GLY A 143 1.36 -7.10 0.70
N LEU A 144 1.00 -8.38 0.79
CA LEU A 144 1.05 -9.14 2.03
C LEU A 144 2.48 -9.32 2.55
N VAL A 145 3.42 -9.71 1.68
CA VAL A 145 4.82 -9.91 2.10
C VAL A 145 5.44 -8.61 2.56
N LEU A 146 5.30 -7.54 1.78
CA LEU A 146 5.91 -6.25 2.09
C LEU A 146 5.26 -5.61 3.32
N SER A 147 3.94 -5.67 3.44
CA SER A 147 3.23 -5.15 4.62
C SER A 147 3.61 -5.89 5.89
N ALA A 148 3.67 -7.23 5.84
CA ALA A 148 4.05 -8.02 6.99
C ALA A 148 5.48 -7.74 7.45
N LEU A 149 6.42 -7.64 6.51
CA LEU A 149 7.82 -7.32 6.82
C LEU A 149 7.99 -5.89 7.34
N PHE A 150 7.30 -4.92 6.73
CA PHE A 150 7.35 -3.53 7.18
C PHE A 150 6.72 -3.36 8.56
N THR A 151 5.58 -4.03 8.81
CA THR A 151 4.94 -4.06 10.14
C THR A 151 5.86 -4.71 11.18
N TRP A 152 6.50 -5.83 10.84
CA TRP A 152 7.47 -6.52 11.71
C TRP A 152 8.74 -5.69 12.01
N TRP A 153 9.13 -4.81 11.09
CA TRP A 153 10.20 -3.86 11.32
C TRP A 153 9.74 -2.68 12.19
N TRP A 154 8.59 -2.10 11.88
CA TRP A 154 8.13 -0.87 12.51
C TRP A 154 7.57 -1.06 13.92
N GLU A 155 6.70 -2.05 14.14
CA GLU A 155 5.90 -2.18 15.37
C GLU A 155 6.73 -2.21 16.67
N PRO A 156 7.86 -2.96 16.78
CA PRO A 156 8.65 -3.02 18.00
C PRO A 156 9.45 -1.74 18.28
N TYR A 157 9.72 -0.92 17.26
CA TYR A 157 10.62 0.23 17.32
C TYR A 157 9.91 1.54 17.00
N ARG A 158 8.58 1.56 17.01
CA ARG A 158 7.74 2.67 16.53
C ARG A 158 8.07 4.04 17.13
N SER A 159 8.54 4.10 18.38
CA SER A 159 8.94 5.34 19.04
C SER A 159 10.24 5.95 18.48
N LEU A 160 11.02 5.18 17.72
CA LEU A 160 12.27 5.58 17.10
C LEU A 160 12.09 5.99 15.62
N PHE A 161 10.89 5.79 15.07
CA PHE A 161 10.57 6.19 13.70
C PHE A 161 10.21 7.68 13.66
N PRO A 162 10.70 8.42 12.66
CA PRO A 162 10.42 9.85 12.54
C PRO A 162 8.99 10.15 12.10
N SER A 163 8.32 9.18 11.45
CA SER A 163 6.91 9.30 11.04
C SER A 163 5.98 8.75 12.11
N GLN A 164 4.87 9.46 12.31
CA GLN A 164 3.81 9.04 13.21
C GLN A 164 2.99 7.91 12.58
N TRP A 165 2.27 7.16 13.42
CA TRP A 165 1.54 5.97 12.97
C TRP A 165 0.42 6.28 11.95
N ILE A 166 -0.11 7.51 11.94
CA ILE A 166 -1.15 7.96 11.02
C ILE A 166 -0.59 8.44 9.67
N ASP A 167 0.72 8.71 9.58
CA ASP A 167 1.33 9.17 8.34
C ASP A 167 1.23 8.09 7.27
N GLY A 168 1.05 8.48 6.01
CA GLY A 168 0.92 7.51 4.91
C GLY A 168 2.12 6.60 4.74
N THR A 169 3.30 7.07 5.14
CA THR A 169 4.54 6.26 5.17
C THR A 169 4.43 5.05 6.09
N ILE A 170 3.60 5.11 7.13
CA ILE A 170 3.38 4.03 8.10
C ILE A 170 2.01 3.39 7.91
N PHE A 171 0.94 4.17 7.97
CA PHE A 171 -0.44 3.68 7.97
C PHE A 171 -0.77 2.89 6.71
N ASP A 172 -0.34 3.37 5.54
CA ASP A 172 -0.68 2.74 4.25
C ASP A 172 0.23 1.54 3.95
N ASN A 173 1.39 1.45 4.60
CA ASN A 173 2.39 0.40 4.39
C ASN A 173 2.35 -0.73 5.43
N THR A 174 1.50 -0.61 6.46
CA THR A 174 1.34 -1.61 7.51
C THR A 174 -0.03 -2.29 7.45
N GLY A 175 -0.14 -3.46 8.09
CA GLY A 175 -1.40 -4.17 8.26
C GLY A 175 -2.14 -4.49 6.93
N PRO A 176 -3.48 -4.43 6.90
CA PRO A 176 -4.28 -4.80 5.73
C PRO A 176 -4.35 -3.71 4.65
N VAL A 177 -3.82 -2.51 4.90
CA VAL A 177 -4.01 -1.35 4.00
C VAL A 177 -3.20 -1.51 2.72
N LEU A 178 -1.91 -1.80 2.81
CA LEU A 178 -1.04 -1.99 1.63
C LEU A 178 -1.59 -3.02 0.61
N PRO A 179 -1.94 -4.27 1.00
CA PRO A 179 -2.50 -5.21 0.03
C PRO A 179 -3.83 -4.73 -0.56
N ALA A 180 -4.68 -4.06 0.21
CA ALA A 180 -5.92 -3.48 -0.30
C ALA A 180 -5.66 -2.34 -1.29
N PHE A 181 -4.65 -1.50 -1.04
CA PHE A 181 -4.16 -0.45 -1.92
C PHE A 181 -3.70 -1.01 -3.26
N LEU A 182 -2.82 -2.01 -3.24
CA LEU A 182 -2.28 -2.62 -4.46
C LEU A 182 -3.40 -3.26 -5.29
N LEU A 183 -4.37 -3.92 -4.65
CA LEU A 183 -5.54 -4.48 -5.32
C LEU A 183 -6.42 -3.39 -5.96
N PHE A 184 -6.76 -2.35 -5.21
CA PHE A 184 -7.61 -1.25 -5.67
C PHE A 184 -7.01 -0.53 -6.88
N PHE A 185 -5.75 -0.11 -6.77
CA PHE A 185 -5.06 0.62 -7.85
C PHE A 185 -4.79 -0.28 -9.07
N THR A 186 -4.51 -1.56 -8.86
CA THR A 186 -4.43 -2.52 -9.97
C THR A 186 -5.79 -2.65 -10.67
N ALA A 187 -6.89 -2.79 -9.94
CA ALA A 187 -8.24 -2.87 -10.50
C ALA A 187 -8.64 -1.58 -11.24
N ALA A 188 -8.26 -0.41 -10.71
CA ALA A 188 -8.46 0.88 -11.36
C ALA A 188 -7.69 0.97 -12.69
N GLY A 189 -6.40 0.62 -12.68
CA GLY A 189 -5.59 0.57 -13.90
C GLY A 189 -6.18 -0.35 -14.96
N ILE A 190 -6.59 -1.56 -14.57
CA ILE A 190 -7.26 -2.53 -15.49
C ILE A 190 -8.53 -1.92 -16.08
N THR A 191 -9.34 -1.24 -15.25
CA THR A 191 -10.58 -0.61 -15.68
C THR A 191 -10.33 0.52 -16.67
N ILE A 192 -9.37 1.39 -16.37
CA ILE A 192 -8.95 2.49 -17.24
C ILE A 192 -8.42 1.92 -18.57
N GLY A 193 -7.58 0.89 -18.51
CA GLY A 193 -7.06 0.18 -19.69
C GLY A 193 -8.17 -0.38 -20.59
N CYS A 194 -9.17 -1.03 -19.99
CA CYS A 194 -10.34 -1.54 -20.70
C CYS A 194 -11.15 -0.44 -21.41
N LEU A 195 -11.19 0.78 -20.85
CA LEU A 195 -11.93 1.91 -21.42
C LEU A 195 -11.12 2.66 -22.49
N ALA A 196 -9.82 2.84 -22.27
CA ALA A 196 -8.92 3.60 -23.14
C ALA A 196 -8.54 2.87 -24.43
N ARG A 197 -8.53 1.53 -24.43
CA ARG A 197 -8.23 0.63 -25.58
C ARG A 197 -6.84 0.74 -26.21
N ARG A 198 -6.05 1.75 -25.85
CA ARG A 198 -4.65 1.95 -26.26
C ARG A 198 -3.78 2.03 -25.02
N VAL A 199 -2.60 1.41 -25.06
CA VAL A 199 -1.72 1.28 -23.90
C VAL A 199 -1.23 2.64 -23.41
N LEU A 200 -0.70 3.48 -24.31
CA LEU A 200 -0.12 4.76 -23.89
C LEU A 200 -1.15 5.71 -23.23
N PRO A 201 -2.34 5.97 -23.82
CA PRO A 201 -3.38 6.74 -23.14
C PRO A 201 -3.85 6.10 -21.83
N ALA A 202 -3.94 4.76 -21.77
CA ALA A 202 -4.32 4.05 -20.55
C ALA A 202 -3.31 4.29 -19.41
N MET A 203 -2.01 4.21 -19.72
CA MET A 203 -0.95 4.43 -18.73
C MET A 203 -0.96 5.86 -18.20
N VAL A 204 -1.14 6.86 -19.07
CA VAL A 204 -1.19 8.28 -18.68
C VAL A 204 -2.39 8.56 -17.79
N VAL A 205 -3.60 8.11 -18.19
CA VAL A 205 -4.81 8.33 -17.38
C VAL A 205 -4.72 7.58 -16.04
N THR A 206 -4.15 6.37 -16.04
CA THR A 206 -3.94 5.61 -14.80
C THR A 206 -2.95 6.30 -13.87
N PHE A 207 -1.86 6.84 -14.40
CA PHE A 207 -0.90 7.61 -13.62
C PHE A 207 -1.57 8.82 -12.94
N LEU A 208 -2.30 9.62 -13.71
CA LEU A 208 -2.99 10.81 -13.19
C LEU A 208 -4.06 10.42 -12.15
N PHE A 209 -4.85 9.39 -12.43
CA PHE A 209 -5.83 8.88 -11.48
C PHE A 209 -5.18 8.44 -10.18
N THR A 210 -4.08 7.67 -10.24
CA THR A 210 -3.42 7.16 -9.04
C THR A 210 -2.84 8.27 -8.18
N VAL A 211 -2.19 9.26 -8.80
CA VAL A 211 -1.64 10.41 -8.07
C VAL A 211 -2.76 11.19 -7.37
N VAL A 212 -3.83 11.55 -8.09
CA VAL A 212 -4.96 12.29 -7.50
C VAL A 212 -5.65 11.49 -6.40
N ALA A 213 -5.84 10.19 -6.60
CA ALA A 213 -6.46 9.31 -5.61
C ALA A 213 -5.62 9.14 -4.35
N GLN A 214 -4.28 9.11 -4.45
CA GLN A 214 -3.39 9.10 -3.28
C GLN A 214 -3.48 10.42 -2.49
N PHE A 215 -3.48 11.57 -3.17
CA PHE A 215 -3.68 12.86 -2.51
C PHE A 215 -5.05 12.94 -1.81
N ALA A 216 -6.12 12.48 -2.47
CA ALA A 216 -7.43 12.43 -1.86
C ALA A 216 -7.49 11.42 -0.68
N TRP A 217 -6.69 10.36 -0.74
CA TRP A 217 -6.61 9.38 0.33
C TRP A 217 -6.01 9.95 1.60
N ASP A 218 -4.96 10.77 1.51
CA ASP A 218 -4.35 11.42 2.68
C ASP A 218 -5.40 12.19 3.50
N GLU A 219 -6.32 12.88 2.83
CA GLU A 219 -7.44 13.60 3.46
C GLU A 219 -8.49 12.66 4.08
N VAL A 220 -8.76 11.52 3.45
CA VAL A 220 -9.71 10.53 3.94
C VAL A 220 -9.15 9.80 5.16
N ARG A 221 -7.85 9.46 5.15
CA ARG A 221 -7.18 8.67 6.19
C ARG A 221 -7.33 9.29 7.56
N VAL A 222 -7.05 10.59 7.70
CA VAL A 222 -7.15 11.30 8.99
C VAL A 222 -8.59 11.33 9.50
N ARG A 223 -9.58 11.33 8.60
CA ARG A 223 -11.02 11.35 8.93
C ARG A 223 -11.62 9.98 9.27
N LEU A 224 -10.85 8.89 9.12
CA LEU A 224 -11.31 7.56 9.53
C LEU A 224 -11.32 7.38 11.05
N GLY A 225 -10.55 8.21 11.77
CA GLY A 225 -10.47 8.18 13.23
C GLY A 225 -11.51 9.08 13.88
N SER A 226 -11.77 8.82 15.15
CA SER A 226 -12.55 9.71 16.02
C SER A 226 -11.60 10.53 16.88
N THR A 227 -11.57 11.85 16.65
CA THR A 227 -10.74 12.75 17.43
C THR A 227 -11.30 12.92 18.85
N GLN A 228 -10.40 13.08 19.81
CA GLN A 228 -10.73 13.30 21.21
C GLN A 228 -10.04 14.56 21.71
N MET A 229 -10.71 15.28 22.61
CA MET A 229 -10.16 16.47 23.24
C MET A 229 -9.64 16.14 24.64
N PHE A 230 -8.45 16.63 24.98
CA PHE A 230 -7.92 16.57 26.33
C PHE A 230 -7.41 17.93 26.79
N THR A 231 -7.95 18.38 27.92
CA THR A 231 -7.62 19.66 28.54
C THR A 231 -6.64 19.44 29.70
N TYR A 232 -5.56 20.23 29.75
CA TYR A 232 -4.60 20.23 30.84
C TYR A 232 -4.15 21.67 31.19
N PRO A 233 -3.67 21.93 32.41
CA PRO A 233 -3.22 23.27 32.79
C PRO A 233 -2.08 23.77 31.90
N MET A 234 -2.12 25.04 31.51
CA MET A 234 -1.13 25.65 30.61
C MET A 234 0.31 25.57 31.16
N ASP A 235 0.47 25.64 32.48
CA ASP A 235 1.77 25.56 33.16
C ASP A 235 2.26 24.12 33.39
N SER A 236 1.61 23.13 32.79
CA SER A 236 1.93 21.71 32.98
C SER A 236 2.34 21.03 31.68
N GLU A 237 3.25 20.05 31.78
CA GLU A 237 3.65 19.26 30.63
C GLU A 237 2.55 18.27 30.22
N LEU A 238 2.46 18.00 28.92
CA LEU A 238 1.52 17.02 28.39
C LEU A 238 1.79 15.65 29.02
N PRO A 239 0.77 14.96 29.59
CA PRO A 239 0.97 13.68 30.23
C PRO A 239 1.62 12.65 29.30
N ALA A 240 2.62 11.91 29.81
CA ALA A 240 3.40 10.94 29.03
C ALA A 240 2.56 9.85 28.33
N ARG A 241 1.31 9.62 28.74
CA ARG A 241 0.37 8.72 28.03
C ARG A 241 0.05 9.13 26.60
N PHE A 242 0.29 10.40 26.24
CA PHE A 242 0.03 10.95 24.91
C PHE A 242 1.26 10.91 23.99
N SER A 243 2.39 10.36 24.44
CA SER A 243 3.63 10.28 23.66
C SER A 243 3.48 9.54 22.32
N GLU A 244 2.48 8.67 22.21
CA GLU A 244 2.19 7.88 21.02
C GLU A 244 0.88 8.30 20.33
N SER A 245 0.21 9.31 20.87
CA SER A 245 -0.98 9.89 20.25
C SER A 245 -0.58 10.80 19.09
N TYR A 246 -1.44 10.87 18.08
CA TYR A 246 -1.29 11.82 17.00
C TYR A 246 -2.05 13.09 17.35
N GLU A 247 -1.36 14.22 17.48
CA GLU A 247 -1.99 15.51 17.69
C GLU A 247 -2.52 16.04 16.34
N VAL A 248 -3.84 16.15 16.25
CA VAL A 248 -4.55 16.66 15.08
C VAL A 248 -4.53 18.18 15.08
N ASP A 249 -4.82 18.77 16.24
CA ASP A 249 -4.85 20.21 16.42
C ASP A 249 -4.58 20.56 17.89
N ARG A 250 -4.23 21.83 18.12
CA ARG A 250 -4.02 22.37 19.46
C ARG A 250 -4.78 23.68 19.65
N TRP A 251 -5.32 23.82 20.84
CA TRP A 251 -6.14 24.92 21.28
C TRP A 251 -5.70 25.37 22.66
N VAL A 252 -6.12 26.57 23.04
CA VAL A 252 -6.02 27.07 24.42
C VAL A 252 -7.42 27.43 24.90
N GLY A 253 -7.68 27.33 26.19
CA GLY A 253 -9.02 27.51 26.73
C GLY A 253 -9.05 28.24 28.05
N ASN A 254 -10.19 28.89 28.30
CA ASN A 254 -10.47 29.54 29.58
C ASN A 254 -11.22 28.62 30.55
N ALA A 255 -11.40 29.08 31.79
CA ALA A 255 -12.13 28.34 32.83
C ALA A 255 -13.62 28.11 32.50
N ASN A 256 -14.18 28.89 31.59
CA ASN A 256 -15.57 28.78 31.15
C ASN A 256 -15.77 27.71 30.05
N GLY A 257 -14.68 27.12 29.54
CA GLY A 257 -14.71 26.13 28.47
C GLY A 257 -14.74 26.74 27.06
N GLU A 258 -14.49 28.04 26.91
CA GLU A 258 -14.29 28.65 25.60
C GLU A 258 -12.91 28.30 25.07
N LEU A 259 -12.85 27.94 23.78
CA LEU A 259 -11.62 27.54 23.09
C LEU A 259 -11.17 28.63 22.13
N PHE A 260 -9.86 28.87 22.12
CA PHE A 260 -9.14 29.78 21.24
C PHE A 260 -8.06 28.99 20.50
N GLY A 261 -7.70 29.40 19.29
CA GLY A 261 -6.63 28.73 18.54
C GLY A 261 -5.28 28.86 19.24
N TRP A 262 -4.39 27.87 19.09
CA TRP A 262 -3.06 27.83 19.73
C TRP A 262 -2.20 29.08 19.53
N GLY A 263 -2.41 29.84 18.44
CA GLY A 263 -1.70 31.07 18.14
C GLY A 263 -2.39 32.37 18.58
N THR A 264 -3.54 32.32 19.26
CA THR A 264 -4.37 33.52 19.51
C THR A 264 -3.64 34.60 20.33
N CYS A 265 -2.80 34.19 21.28
CA CYS A 265 -1.98 35.11 22.08
C CYS A 265 -0.48 35.01 21.74
N ALA A 266 -0.13 34.63 20.52
CA ALA A 266 1.27 34.56 20.06
C ALA A 266 1.79 35.97 19.71
N GLU A 267 2.15 36.74 20.75
CA GLU A 267 2.60 38.13 20.62
C GLU A 267 4.13 38.27 20.56
N ALA A 268 4.61 39.38 19.97
CA ALA A 268 6.04 39.64 19.80
C ALA A 268 6.80 39.88 21.11
N THR A 269 6.09 40.20 22.20
CA THR A 269 6.69 40.42 23.52
C THR A 269 5.94 39.65 24.59
N GLU A 270 6.67 39.11 25.56
CA GLU A 270 6.12 38.36 26.69
C GLU A 270 5.06 39.17 27.45
N LYS A 271 5.27 40.49 27.61
CA LYS A 271 4.29 41.37 28.27
C LYS A 271 2.96 41.46 27.51
N ALA A 272 3.01 41.53 26.17
CA ALA A 272 1.79 41.57 25.35
C ALA A 272 1.09 40.21 25.32
N GLN A 273 1.86 39.12 25.25
CA GLN A 273 1.33 37.76 25.35
C GLN A 273 0.60 37.54 26.68
N ASN A 274 1.21 37.91 27.80
CA ASN A 274 0.60 37.78 29.13
C ASN A 274 -0.65 38.65 29.27
N ALA A 275 -0.65 39.85 28.70
CA ALA A 275 -1.84 40.71 28.69
C ALA A 275 -3.00 40.08 27.90
N CYS A 276 -2.73 39.45 26.75
CA CYS A 276 -3.72 38.72 25.96
C CYS A 276 -4.27 37.50 26.70
N ILE A 277 -3.39 36.72 27.34
CA ILE A 277 -3.76 35.57 28.17
C ILE A 277 -4.69 36.00 29.31
N GLU A 278 -4.36 37.11 29.98
CA GLU A 278 -5.18 37.68 31.06
C GLU A 278 -6.51 38.23 30.55
N GLU A 279 -6.53 38.91 29.39
CA GLU A 279 -7.74 39.43 28.75
C GLU A 279 -8.73 38.32 28.38
N HIS A 280 -8.23 37.21 27.83
CA HIS A 280 -9.05 36.06 27.45
C HIS A 280 -9.27 35.04 28.58
N GLY A 281 -8.60 35.21 29.72
CA GLY A 281 -8.66 34.30 30.86
C GLY A 281 -8.17 32.89 30.53
N ILE A 282 -7.18 32.76 29.66
CA ILE A 282 -6.63 31.47 29.22
C ILE A 282 -5.90 30.82 30.39
N VAL A 283 -6.28 29.59 30.74
CA VAL A 283 -5.70 28.84 31.86
C VAL A 283 -5.37 27.39 31.51
N ASN A 284 -5.91 26.88 30.40
CA ASN A 284 -5.72 25.51 29.95
C ASN A 284 -5.18 25.44 28.54
N ASP A 285 -4.35 24.43 28.28
CA ASP A 285 -4.10 23.91 26.95
C ASP A 285 -5.09 22.79 26.63
N VAL A 286 -5.45 22.66 25.36
CA VAL A 286 -6.36 21.61 24.88
C VAL A 286 -5.79 21.00 23.61
N ILE A 287 -5.52 19.70 23.64
CA ILE A 287 -5.12 18.95 22.44
C ILE A 287 -6.30 18.22 21.85
N GLU A 288 -6.43 18.27 20.53
CA GLU A 288 -7.24 17.35 19.75
C GLU A 288 -6.33 16.24 19.24
N TYR A 289 -6.62 14.98 19.59
CA TYR A 289 -5.73 13.87 19.28
C TYR A 289 -6.46 12.62 18.78
N LEU A 290 -5.71 11.79 18.05
CA LEU A 290 -6.05 10.41 17.72
C LEU A 290 -5.19 9.47 18.56
N ASP A 291 -5.86 8.57 19.26
CA ASP A 291 -5.20 7.54 20.06
C ASP A 291 -4.71 6.39 19.18
N TYR A 292 -3.51 5.86 19.46
CA TYR A 292 -2.94 4.73 18.74
C TYR A 292 -3.85 3.50 18.71
N SER A 293 -4.66 3.28 19.76
CA SER A 293 -5.62 2.16 19.80
C SER A 293 -6.63 2.17 18.65
N GLN A 294 -6.88 3.32 18.04
CA GLN A 294 -7.79 3.45 16.89
C GLN A 294 -7.18 2.93 15.59
N MET A 295 -5.84 2.84 15.49
CA MET A 295 -5.13 2.51 14.25
C MET A 295 -5.66 1.22 13.61
N ALA A 296 -5.82 0.14 14.37
CA ALA A 296 -6.27 -1.13 13.81
C ALA A 296 -7.68 -1.03 13.20
N ALA A 297 -8.61 -0.37 13.89
CA ALA A 297 -9.97 -0.16 13.38
C ALA A 297 -9.98 0.72 12.12
N MET A 298 -9.17 1.79 12.12
CA MET A 298 -8.98 2.66 10.96
C MET A 298 -8.40 1.88 9.76
N GLN A 299 -7.41 1.02 9.98
CA GLN A 299 -6.81 0.22 8.92
C GLN A 299 -7.79 -0.80 8.31
N TRP A 300 -8.62 -1.45 9.12
CA TRP A 300 -9.63 -2.38 8.61
C TRP A 300 -10.78 -1.68 7.88
N THR A 301 -11.20 -0.50 8.34
CA THR A 301 -12.20 0.32 7.63
C THR A 301 -11.63 0.80 6.29
N ALA A 302 -10.40 1.30 6.28
CA ALA A 302 -9.66 1.66 5.08
C ALA A 302 -9.57 0.49 4.08
N ALA A 303 -9.09 -0.67 4.53
CA ALA A 303 -8.99 -1.86 3.70
C ALA A 303 -10.36 -2.29 3.17
N GLY A 304 -11.41 -2.22 3.99
CA GLY A 304 -12.79 -2.51 3.58
C GLY A 304 -13.27 -1.61 2.43
N LEU A 305 -13.04 -0.30 2.52
CA LEU A 305 -13.39 0.67 1.47
C LEU A 305 -12.65 0.37 0.16
N LEU A 306 -11.34 0.13 0.24
CA LEU A 306 -10.50 -0.17 -0.91
C LEU A 306 -10.86 -1.50 -1.58
N LEU A 307 -11.15 -2.54 -0.78
CA LEU A 307 -11.59 -3.84 -1.29
C LEU A 307 -12.99 -3.78 -1.90
N ALA A 308 -13.90 -2.99 -1.32
CA ALA A 308 -15.21 -2.72 -1.93
C ALA A 308 -15.06 -2.02 -3.29
N GLY A 309 -14.20 -1.00 -3.38
CA GLY A 309 -13.84 -0.34 -4.64
C GLY A 309 -13.24 -1.32 -5.66
N THR A 310 -12.35 -2.20 -5.22
CA THR A 310 -11.76 -3.28 -6.04
C THR A 310 -12.84 -4.18 -6.63
N ALA A 311 -13.78 -4.64 -5.80
CA ALA A 311 -14.87 -5.51 -6.23
C ALA A 311 -15.80 -4.81 -7.25
N LEU A 312 -16.13 -3.54 -7.03
CA LEU A 312 -16.95 -2.75 -7.94
C LEU A 312 -16.28 -2.56 -9.32
N LEU A 313 -15.01 -2.16 -9.33
CA LEU A 313 -14.23 -1.97 -10.56
C LEU A 313 -14.04 -3.29 -11.33
N THR A 314 -13.77 -4.38 -10.61
CA THR A 314 -13.66 -5.73 -11.19
C THR A 314 -15.00 -6.21 -11.76
N GLY A 315 -16.10 -6.00 -11.03
CA GLY A 315 -17.44 -6.33 -11.50
C GLY A 315 -17.81 -5.55 -12.75
N PHE A 316 -17.50 -4.25 -12.77
CA PHE A 316 -17.72 -3.38 -13.92
C PHE A 316 -16.92 -3.84 -15.16
N THR A 317 -15.62 -4.15 -15.00
CA THR A 317 -14.79 -4.65 -16.11
C THR A 317 -15.29 -5.98 -16.66
N LEU A 318 -15.62 -6.95 -15.80
CA LEU A 318 -16.21 -8.23 -16.21
C LEU A 318 -17.53 -8.03 -16.96
N TRP A 319 -18.43 -7.19 -16.44
CA TRP A 319 -19.69 -6.85 -17.09
C TRP A 319 -19.46 -6.19 -18.45
N ARG A 320 -18.57 -5.20 -18.52
CA ARG A 320 -18.28 -4.41 -19.72
C ARG A 320 -17.70 -5.24 -20.85
N VAL A 321 -16.82 -6.20 -20.54
CA VAL A 321 -16.22 -7.13 -21.50
C VAL A 321 -17.20 -8.22 -21.94
N SER A 322 -18.11 -8.64 -21.06
CA SER A 322 -19.16 -9.60 -21.43
C SER A 322 -20.19 -9.01 -22.41
N ARG A 323 -20.47 -7.70 -22.31
CA ARG A 323 -21.53 -7.02 -23.07
C ARG A 323 -21.06 -6.45 -24.41
N ARG A 324 -19.78 -6.13 -24.58
CA ARG A 324 -19.27 -5.60 -25.86
C ARG A 324 -17.98 -6.29 -26.27
N PRO A 325 -17.78 -6.57 -27.57
CA PRO A 325 -16.49 -7.06 -28.06
C PRO A 325 -15.37 -6.06 -27.74
N LEU A 326 -14.22 -6.62 -27.33
CA LEU A 326 -12.98 -5.90 -27.04
C LEU A 326 -12.31 -5.41 -28.31
#